data_AF-V7ERY5-F1
#
_entry.id   AF-V7ERY5-F1
#
_cell.length_a   1.000
_cell.length_b   1.000
_cell.length_c   1.000
_cell.angle_alpha   90.00
_cell.angle_beta   90.00
_cell.angle_gamma   90.00
#
_symmetry.space_group_name_H-M   'P 1'
#
loop_
_entity.id
_entity.type
_entity.pdbx_description
1 polymer ?
#
loop_
_entity_poly.entity_id
_entity_poly.type
_entity_poly.pdbx_seq_one_letter_code
_entity_poly.pdbx_strand_id
1 'polypeptide(L)'
;MRPEADPQLRLLLNPVLKWLEEPRTEEVAINRPGEAFVRQAGVFTKHPLPLSYDDLEDIAILAGALRKQDVGPQSPLCATELPNGERLQICLPPAVPSGTISLTIRRPSSRVTELKEVSSRYEYSRWNQWRSRKERQERQDETILQHYDHGDLEQFLRACVCGRLTMLLCGPTGSGKTTMSKTLINAIPPQERLISIEDTLELAIPHENHVR
;
A
#
# COMPACT_ATOMS: atom_id res chain seq x y z
N MET A 1 -17.13 -18.88 -10.42
CA MET A 1 -16.57 -19.96 -9.58
C MET A 1 -15.61 -19.32 -8.60
N ARG A 2 -15.84 -19.44 -7.29
CA ARG A 2 -14.78 -19.14 -6.32
C ARG A 2 -13.76 -20.29 -6.42
N PRO A 3 -12.45 -20.03 -6.50
CA PRO A 3 -11.47 -21.10 -6.54
C PRO A 3 -11.61 -21.99 -5.30
N GLU A 4 -11.55 -23.31 -5.45
CA GLU A 4 -11.56 -24.28 -4.34
C GLU A 4 -10.43 -24.03 -3.32
N ALA A 5 -9.39 -23.28 -3.69
CA ALA A 5 -8.29 -22.89 -2.82
C ALA A 5 -8.67 -21.91 -1.69
N ASP A 6 -9.76 -21.14 -1.83
CA ASP A 6 -10.12 -20.05 -0.90
C ASP A 6 -10.44 -20.55 0.55
N PRO A 7 -11.26 -21.61 0.76
CA PRO A 7 -11.54 -22.10 2.11
C PRO A 7 -10.34 -22.73 2.82
N GLN A 8 -9.50 -23.49 2.10
CA GLN A 8 -8.33 -24.14 2.68
C GLN A 8 -7.24 -23.13 3.03
N LEU A 9 -6.97 -22.17 2.13
CA LEU A 9 -6.04 -21.08 2.42
C LEU A 9 -6.48 -20.28 3.64
N ARG A 10 -7.79 -19.99 3.75
CA ARG A 10 -8.33 -19.29 4.92
C ARG A 10 -8.15 -20.06 6.21
N LEU A 11 -8.34 -21.39 6.19
CA LEU A 11 -8.10 -22.25 7.36
C LEU A 11 -6.63 -22.21 7.81
N LEU A 12 -5.69 -22.29 6.88
CA LEU A 12 -4.25 -22.21 7.17
C LEU A 12 -3.83 -20.83 7.67
N LEU A 13 -4.47 -19.76 7.20
CA LEU A 13 -4.23 -18.40 7.66
C LEU A 13 -4.84 -18.09 9.04
N ASN A 14 -5.72 -18.94 9.59
CA ASN A 14 -6.37 -18.69 10.89
C ASN A 14 -5.41 -18.23 12.01
N PRO A 15 -4.21 -18.82 12.19
CA PRO A 15 -3.29 -18.41 13.25
C PRO A 15 -2.77 -16.97 13.10
N VAL A 16 -2.77 -16.41 11.88
CA VAL A 16 -2.34 -15.04 11.59
C VAL A 16 -3.50 -14.05 11.50
N LEU A 17 -4.75 -14.51 11.33
CA LEU A 17 -5.92 -13.65 11.18
C LEU A 17 -6.06 -12.63 12.31
N LYS A 18 -5.78 -13.03 13.56
CA LYS A 18 -5.80 -12.13 14.72
C LYS A 18 -4.98 -10.85 14.50
N TRP A 19 -3.84 -10.94 13.84
CA TRP A 19 -2.99 -9.78 13.54
C TRP A 19 -3.47 -9.04 12.28
N LEU A 20 -3.98 -9.76 11.28
CA LEU A 20 -4.49 -9.16 10.05
C LEU A 20 -5.79 -8.38 10.27
N GLU A 21 -6.58 -8.75 11.28
CA GLU A 21 -7.80 -8.05 11.67
C GLU A 21 -7.51 -6.78 12.51
N GLU A 22 -6.37 -6.73 13.20
CA GLU A 22 -5.96 -5.56 13.99
C GLU A 22 -5.66 -4.34 13.12
N PRO A 23 -6.40 -3.22 13.21
CA PRO A 23 -6.20 -2.04 12.34
C PRO A 23 -4.83 -1.36 12.45
N ARG A 24 -4.08 -1.64 13.51
CA ARG A 24 -2.73 -1.09 13.75
C ARG A 24 -1.62 -1.91 13.09
N THR A 25 -1.91 -3.14 12.67
CA THR A 25 -0.94 -4.00 12.00
C THR A 25 -0.68 -3.50 10.60
N GLU A 26 0.58 -3.19 10.33
CA GLU A 26 1.09 -2.76 9.03
C GLU A 26 1.54 -3.97 8.19
N GLU A 27 2.18 -4.94 8.85
CA GLU A 27 2.87 -6.05 8.20
C GLU A 27 2.97 -7.25 9.15
N VAL A 28 2.83 -8.46 8.61
CA VAL A 28 3.12 -9.73 9.30
C VAL A 28 4.15 -10.47 8.46
N ALA A 29 5.34 -10.67 9.03
CA ALA A 29 6.44 -11.39 8.39
C ALA A 29 6.69 -12.72 9.09
N ILE A 30 6.67 -13.81 8.33
CA ILE A 30 7.03 -15.16 8.77
C ILE A 30 8.34 -15.48 8.07
N ASN A 31 9.41 -15.69 8.83
CA ASN A 31 10.74 -15.93 8.26
C ASN A 31 11.14 -17.42 8.31
N ARG A 32 10.42 -18.22 9.10
CA ARG A 32 10.61 -19.66 9.30
C ARG A 32 9.43 -20.25 10.07
N PRO A 33 9.27 -21.58 10.10
CA PRO A 33 8.25 -22.25 10.91
C PRO A 33 8.33 -21.87 12.40
N GLY A 34 7.19 -21.82 13.08
CA GLY A 34 7.12 -21.60 14.53
C GLY A 34 7.10 -20.13 15.00
N GLU A 35 7.41 -19.16 14.14
CA GLU A 35 7.53 -17.75 14.54
C GLU A 35 7.00 -16.75 13.51
N ALA A 36 6.50 -15.61 14.00
CA ALA A 36 6.13 -14.46 13.19
C ALA A 36 6.66 -13.16 13.81
N PHE A 37 6.83 -12.16 12.97
CA PHE A 37 7.16 -10.79 13.33
C PHE A 37 6.02 -9.89 12.87
N VAL A 38 5.42 -9.15 13.80
CA VAL A 38 4.30 -8.26 13.51
C VAL A 38 4.79 -6.82 13.62
N ARG A 39 4.59 -6.03 12.55
CA ARG A 39 4.97 -4.63 12.51
C ARG A 39 3.80 -3.73 12.89
N GLN A 40 4.00 -2.94 13.94
CA GLN A 40 3.05 -1.93 14.40
C GLN A 40 3.81 -0.66 14.76
N ALA A 41 3.33 0.49 14.29
CA ALA A 41 3.99 1.78 14.48
C ALA A 41 5.48 1.76 14.08
N GLY A 42 5.79 1.08 12.97
CA GLY A 42 7.15 0.92 12.46
C GLY A 42 8.07 -0.04 13.23
N VAL A 43 7.61 -0.70 14.29
CA VAL A 43 8.42 -1.63 15.11
C VAL A 43 7.95 -3.06 14.93
N PHE A 44 8.89 -3.99 14.74
CA PHE A 44 8.60 -5.42 14.68
C PHE A 44 8.66 -6.06 16.08
N THR A 45 7.62 -6.80 16.44
CA THR A 45 7.55 -7.63 17.64
C THR A 45 7.48 -9.10 17.25
N LYS A 46 8.28 -9.94 17.89
CA LYS A 46 8.28 -11.39 17.66
C LYS A 46 7.16 -12.08 18.43
N HIS A 47 6.47 -13.01 17.79
CA HIS A 47 5.41 -13.83 18.36
C HIS A 47 5.57 -15.30 17.99
N PRO A 48 5.17 -16.25 18.87
CA PRO A 48 5.05 -17.65 18.49
C PRO A 48 3.90 -17.83 17.49
N LEU A 49 4.13 -18.68 16.48
CA LEU A 49 3.15 -18.99 15.44
C LEU A 49 3.18 -20.50 15.18
N PRO A 50 2.13 -21.27 15.52
CA PRO A 50 2.14 -22.72 15.37
C PRO A 50 1.86 -23.16 13.92
N LEU A 51 2.69 -22.70 12.98
CA LEU A 51 2.70 -23.16 11.59
C LEU A 51 4.01 -23.92 11.34
N SER A 52 3.87 -25.11 10.77
CA SER A 52 4.97 -25.99 10.33
C SER A 52 5.53 -25.54 8.98
N TYR A 53 6.59 -26.20 8.50
CA TYR A 53 7.11 -25.96 7.15
C TYR A 53 6.04 -26.25 6.09
N ASP A 54 5.38 -27.40 6.20
CA ASP A 54 4.35 -27.86 5.26
C ASP A 54 3.16 -26.88 5.22
N ASP A 55 2.74 -26.34 6.37
CA ASP A 55 1.69 -25.32 6.41
C ASP A 55 2.08 -24.05 5.64
N LEU A 56 3.33 -23.60 5.76
CA LEU A 56 3.82 -22.42 5.04
C LEU A 56 3.96 -22.67 3.54
N GLU A 57 4.33 -23.90 3.15
CA GLU A 57 4.42 -24.33 1.76
C GLU A 57 3.03 -24.41 1.11
N ASP A 58 2.05 -25.00 1.82
CA ASP A 58 0.66 -25.06 1.39
C ASP A 58 0.07 -23.66 1.22
N ILE A 59 0.32 -22.73 2.17
CA ILE A 59 -0.10 -21.33 2.04
C ILE A 59 0.49 -20.71 0.76
N ALA A 60 1.78 -20.91 0.51
CA ALA A 60 2.46 -20.35 -0.65
C ALA A 60 1.86 -20.86 -1.98
N ILE A 61 1.66 -22.17 -2.09
CA ILE A 61 1.11 -22.82 -3.29
C ILE A 61 -0.34 -22.39 -3.51
N LEU A 62 -1.18 -22.43 -2.47
CA LEU A 62 -2.59 -22.06 -2.56
C LEU A 62 -2.76 -20.58 -2.92
N ALA A 63 -1.95 -19.69 -2.33
CA ALA A 63 -2.00 -18.26 -2.64
C ALA A 63 -1.53 -17.95 -4.07
N GLY A 64 -0.49 -18.64 -4.58
CA GLY A 64 -0.08 -18.54 -5.99
C GLY A 64 -1.17 -19.01 -6.94
N ALA A 65 -1.79 -20.15 -6.63
CA ALA A 65 -2.86 -20.74 -7.45
C ALA A 65 -4.08 -19.81 -7.62
N LEU A 66 -4.44 -19.01 -6.60
CA LEU A 66 -5.55 -18.04 -6.68
C LEU A 66 -5.38 -17.03 -7.82
N ARG A 67 -4.14 -16.68 -8.16
CA ARG A 67 -3.80 -15.76 -9.25
C ARG A 67 -3.19 -16.44 -10.47
N LYS A 68 -3.25 -17.78 -10.54
CA LYS A 68 -2.64 -18.60 -11.60
C LYS A 68 -1.14 -18.32 -11.76
N GLN A 69 -0.45 -18.13 -10.64
CA GLN A 69 0.99 -17.92 -10.59
C GLN A 69 1.69 -19.21 -10.14
N ASP A 70 2.80 -19.54 -10.79
CA ASP A 70 3.61 -20.70 -10.43
C ASP A 70 4.46 -20.38 -9.18
N VAL A 71 4.41 -21.27 -8.20
CA VAL A 71 5.14 -21.16 -6.94
C VAL A 71 5.77 -22.51 -6.63
N GLY A 72 7.10 -22.53 -6.45
CA GLY A 72 7.84 -23.75 -6.15
C GLY A 72 9.35 -23.60 -6.38
N PRO A 73 10.14 -24.68 -6.34
CA PRO A 73 11.60 -24.59 -6.43
C PRO A 73 12.15 -23.95 -7.72
N GLN A 74 11.41 -24.04 -8.83
CA GLN A 74 11.77 -23.42 -10.11
C GLN A 74 11.33 -21.94 -10.20
N SER A 75 10.32 -21.58 -9.41
CA SER A 75 9.77 -20.21 -9.29
C SER A 75 9.67 -19.85 -7.80
N PRO A 76 10.82 -19.68 -7.11
CA PRO A 76 10.84 -19.60 -5.65
C PRO A 76 10.40 -18.24 -5.10
N LEU A 77 10.21 -17.24 -5.96
CA LEU A 77 9.78 -15.89 -5.57
C LEU A 77 8.44 -15.60 -6.22
N CYS A 78 7.45 -15.23 -5.41
CA CYS A 78 6.12 -14.88 -5.91
C CYS A 78 5.53 -13.70 -5.14
N ALA A 79 5.01 -12.73 -5.87
CA ALA A 79 4.20 -11.64 -5.34
C ALA A 79 2.75 -11.89 -5.77
N THR A 80 1.85 -12.00 -4.79
CA THR A 80 0.43 -12.28 -5.00
C THR A 80 -0.43 -11.49 -4.02
N GLU A 81 -1.74 -11.72 -4.06
CA GLU A 81 -2.72 -11.11 -3.17
C GLU A 81 -3.57 -12.16 -2.49
N LEU A 82 -3.86 -11.90 -1.22
CA LEU A 82 -4.82 -12.67 -0.45
C LEU A 82 -6.26 -12.24 -0.78
N PRO A 83 -7.26 -13.09 -0.48
CA PRO A 83 -8.67 -12.81 -0.80
C PRO A 83 -9.23 -11.49 -0.26
N ASN A 84 -8.68 -10.96 0.84
CA ASN A 84 -9.14 -9.69 1.43
C ASN A 84 -8.32 -8.46 0.96
N GLY A 85 -7.44 -8.63 -0.03
CA GLY A 85 -6.67 -7.54 -0.65
C GLY A 85 -5.32 -7.26 0.02
N GLU A 86 -4.90 -8.04 1.01
CA GLU A 86 -3.53 -7.99 1.51
C GLU A 86 -2.55 -8.48 0.44
N ARG A 87 -1.40 -7.82 0.34
CA ARG A 87 -0.30 -8.27 -0.51
C ARG A 87 0.45 -9.37 0.21
N LEU A 88 0.78 -10.45 -0.49
CA LEU A 88 1.63 -11.52 0.00
C LEU A 88 2.88 -11.62 -0.87
N GLN A 89 4.05 -11.47 -0.25
CA GLN A 89 5.34 -11.84 -0.84
C GLN A 89 5.74 -13.21 -0.31
N ILE A 90 6.12 -14.10 -1.23
CA ILE A 90 6.53 -15.48 -0.97
C ILE A 90 7.98 -15.64 -1.40
N CYS A 91 8.80 -16.26 -0.55
CA CYS A 91 10.12 -16.76 -0.89
C CYS A 91 10.29 -18.21 -0.39
N LEU A 92 10.55 -19.13 -1.32
CA LEU A 92 10.79 -20.56 -1.07
C LEU A 92 12.27 -20.91 -1.31
N PRO A 93 12.75 -22.06 -0.81
CA PRO A 93 14.03 -22.62 -1.25
C PRO A 93 14.05 -22.81 -2.79
N PRO A 94 15.19 -22.54 -3.46
CA PRO A 94 16.51 -22.22 -2.89
C PRO A 94 16.76 -20.73 -2.60
N ALA A 95 15.77 -19.84 -2.78
CA ALA A 95 15.96 -18.40 -2.55
C ALA A 95 16.10 -18.05 -1.06
N VAL A 96 15.63 -18.92 -0.17
CA VAL A 96 15.84 -18.89 1.28
C VAL A 96 16.50 -20.20 1.75
N PRO A 97 17.12 -20.24 2.94
CA PRO A 97 17.73 -21.46 3.47
C PRO A 97 16.76 -22.65 3.51
N SER A 98 17.28 -23.86 3.28
CA SER A 98 16.50 -25.11 3.38
C SER A 98 15.81 -25.22 4.75
N GLY A 99 14.58 -25.75 4.74
CA GLY A 99 13.74 -25.83 5.95
C GLY A 99 13.12 -24.50 6.39
N THR A 100 13.22 -23.44 5.58
CA THR A 100 12.54 -22.16 5.82
C THR A 100 11.70 -21.75 4.61
N ILE A 101 10.64 -21.01 4.88
CA ILE A 101 9.80 -20.32 3.90
C ILE A 101 9.59 -18.92 4.47
N SER A 102 9.74 -17.91 3.62
CA SER A 102 9.44 -16.54 3.99
C SER A 102 8.12 -16.11 3.37
N LEU A 103 7.18 -15.67 4.22
CA LEU A 103 5.91 -15.09 3.84
C LEU A 103 5.80 -13.70 4.46
N THR A 104 5.59 -12.67 3.65
CA THR A 104 5.36 -11.31 4.13
C THR A 104 4.00 -10.83 3.67
N ILE A 105 3.08 -10.70 4.62
CA ILE A 105 1.72 -10.21 4.40
C ILE A 105 1.69 -8.74 4.76
N ARG A 106 1.37 -7.88 3.79
CA ARG A 106 1.27 -6.44 3.98
C ARG A 106 -0.15 -5.98 3.78
N ARG A 107 -0.65 -5.19 4.74
CA ARG A 107 -2.00 -4.65 4.68
C ARG A 107 -2.03 -3.32 3.91
N PRO A 108 -3.01 -3.13 3.02
CA PRO A 108 -3.27 -1.82 2.47
C PRO A 108 -3.82 -0.90 3.58
N SER A 109 -3.33 0.34 3.64
CA SER A 109 -3.90 1.32 4.57
C SER A 109 -5.31 1.69 4.13
N SER A 110 -6.35 1.41 4.92
CA SER A 110 -7.73 1.80 4.59
C SER A 110 -8.06 3.26 4.92
N ARG A 111 -7.14 4.00 5.56
CA ARG A 111 -7.38 5.39 5.97
C ARG A 111 -7.33 6.33 4.77
N VAL A 112 -8.47 6.89 4.44
CA VAL A 112 -8.60 8.08 3.59
C VAL A 112 -8.49 9.31 4.49
N THR A 113 -7.75 10.31 4.05
CA THR A 113 -7.65 11.59 4.75
C THR A 113 -8.13 12.75 3.93
N GLU A 114 -8.64 13.77 4.61
CA GLU A 114 -8.96 15.05 4.01
C GLU A 114 -7.70 15.91 3.84
N LEU A 115 -7.72 16.84 2.87
CA LEU A 115 -6.60 17.74 2.63
C LEU A 115 -6.22 18.56 3.88
N LYS A 116 -7.20 18.97 4.69
CA LYS A 116 -6.99 19.73 5.93
C LYS A 116 -6.12 19.01 6.96
N GLU A 117 -6.03 17.67 6.89
CA GLU A 117 -5.22 16.86 7.79
C GLU A 117 -3.77 16.69 7.31
N VAL A 118 -3.43 17.13 6.09
CA VAL A 118 -2.09 16.92 5.54
C VAL A 118 -1.05 17.70 6.34
N SER A 119 -1.36 18.93 6.75
CA SER A 119 -0.45 19.82 7.49
C SER A 119 -0.09 19.28 8.87
N SER A 120 -0.93 18.46 9.49
CA SER A 120 -0.63 17.81 10.78
C SER A 120 0.18 16.52 10.64
N ARG A 121 0.28 15.97 9.43
CA ARG A 121 0.92 14.67 9.16
C ARG A 121 2.30 14.76 8.53
N TYR A 122 2.54 15.80 7.74
CA TYR A 122 3.78 15.95 6.99
C TYR A 122 4.52 17.20 7.43
N GLU A 123 5.83 17.06 7.60
CA GLU A 123 6.72 18.19 7.86
C GLU A 123 6.91 18.99 6.57
N TYR A 124 6.45 20.25 6.56
CA TYR A 124 6.50 21.13 5.39
C TYR A 124 7.39 22.37 5.61
N SER A 125 8.00 22.53 6.79
CA SER A 125 8.94 23.65 7.05
C SER A 125 10.16 23.65 6.12
N ARG A 126 10.49 22.50 5.51
CA ARG A 126 11.60 22.32 4.56
C ARG A 126 11.19 22.43 3.09
N TRP A 127 9.98 22.92 2.79
CA TRP A 127 9.56 23.12 1.42
C TRP A 127 10.47 24.11 0.68
N ASN A 128 10.77 23.80 -0.59
CA ASN A 128 11.70 24.58 -1.39
C ASN A 128 11.21 26.02 -1.57
N GLN A 129 11.78 26.98 -0.85
CA GLN A 129 11.56 28.40 -1.10
C GLN A 129 12.27 28.80 -2.40
N TRP A 130 11.57 28.73 -3.52
CA TRP A 130 12.11 29.13 -4.83
C TRP A 130 12.42 30.62 -4.83
N ARG A 131 13.70 30.98 -4.66
CA ARG A 131 14.16 32.38 -4.66
C ARG A 131 14.13 33.06 -6.04
N SER A 132 14.06 32.29 -7.12
CA SER A 132 13.96 32.84 -8.48
C SER A 132 13.13 31.92 -9.38
N ARG A 133 11.94 32.36 -9.79
CA ARG A 133 11.16 31.74 -10.88
C ARG A 133 11.54 32.45 -12.18
N LYS A 134 11.78 31.72 -13.26
CA LYS A 134 12.01 32.32 -14.59
C LYS A 134 10.65 32.78 -15.15
N GLU A 135 10.57 33.98 -15.70
CA GLU A 135 9.38 34.71 -16.19
C GLU A 135 8.39 33.89 -17.07
N ARG A 136 8.84 32.79 -17.69
CA ARG A 136 8.02 31.99 -18.63
C ARG A 136 6.85 31.25 -17.99
N GLN A 137 6.72 31.26 -16.66
CA GLN A 137 5.74 30.47 -15.88
C GLN A 137 4.68 31.32 -15.14
N GLU A 138 4.64 32.64 -15.36
CA GLU A 138 3.79 33.55 -14.59
C GLU A 138 2.30 33.54 -14.97
N ARG A 139 1.89 32.96 -16.11
CA ARG A 139 0.54 33.23 -16.66
C ARG A 139 -0.54 32.16 -16.47
N GLN A 140 -0.25 30.96 -15.95
CA GLN A 140 -1.28 29.92 -15.78
C GLN A 140 -1.49 29.44 -14.33
N ASP A 141 -0.45 29.48 -13.49
CA ASP A 141 -0.50 28.86 -12.15
C ASP A 141 -0.24 29.85 -11.00
N GLU A 142 -0.37 31.16 -11.23
CA GLU A 142 -0.01 32.20 -10.25
C GLU A 142 -0.69 31.99 -8.90
N THR A 143 -2.00 31.69 -8.89
CA THR A 143 -2.76 31.41 -7.66
C THR A 143 -2.26 30.16 -6.95
N ILE A 144 -1.92 29.10 -7.68
CA ILE A 144 -1.35 27.86 -7.11
C ILE A 144 -0.02 28.18 -6.43
N LEU A 145 0.84 28.92 -7.13
CA LEU A 145 2.15 29.31 -6.65
C LEU A 145 2.08 30.27 -5.46
N GLN A 146 1.06 31.13 -5.38
CA GLN A 146 0.80 31.97 -4.21
C GLN A 146 0.50 31.11 -2.97
N HIS A 147 -0.34 30.08 -3.08
CA HIS A 147 -0.59 29.18 -1.94
C HIS A 147 0.69 28.48 -1.48
N TYR A 148 1.55 28.08 -2.43
CA TYR A 148 2.86 27.51 -2.13
C TYR A 148 3.74 28.47 -1.33
N ASP A 149 3.85 29.72 -1.78
CA ASP A 149 4.72 30.74 -1.18
C ASP A 149 4.28 31.13 0.24
N HIS A 150 2.96 31.12 0.50
CA HIS A 150 2.41 31.39 1.83
C HIS A 150 2.46 30.17 2.77
N GLY A 151 2.90 29.00 2.29
CA GLY A 151 2.90 27.76 3.07
C GLY A 151 1.49 27.22 3.33
N ASP A 152 0.49 27.62 2.54
CA ASP A 152 -0.88 27.10 2.63
C ASP A 152 -0.98 25.77 1.89
N LEU A 153 -0.57 24.71 2.59
CA LEU A 153 -0.49 23.35 2.07
C LEU A 153 -1.84 22.83 1.55
N GLU A 154 -2.91 23.11 2.29
CA GLU A 154 -4.24 22.64 1.92
C GLU A 154 -4.65 23.27 0.59
N GLN A 155 -4.58 24.60 0.49
CA GLN A 155 -5.02 25.28 -0.72
C GLN A 155 -4.08 25.04 -1.89
N PHE A 156 -2.78 24.89 -1.64
CA PHE A 156 -1.82 24.52 -2.68
C PHE A 156 -2.18 23.18 -3.32
N LEU A 157 -2.38 22.14 -2.51
CA LEU A 157 -2.74 20.81 -3.02
C LEU A 157 -4.13 20.81 -3.67
N ARG A 158 -5.10 21.51 -3.09
CA ARG A 158 -6.44 21.66 -3.69
C ARG A 158 -6.36 22.34 -5.05
N ALA A 159 -5.60 23.42 -5.17
CA ALA A 159 -5.46 24.17 -6.41
C ALA A 159 -4.68 23.37 -7.47
N CYS A 160 -3.68 22.58 -7.08
CA CYS A 160 -3.03 21.61 -7.97
C CYS A 160 -4.02 20.57 -8.53
N VAL A 161 -4.88 20.01 -7.68
CA VAL A 161 -5.88 19.01 -8.07
C VAL A 161 -6.95 19.63 -8.99
N CYS A 162 -7.57 20.73 -8.58
CA CYS A 162 -8.60 21.41 -9.37
C CYS A 162 -8.03 22.02 -10.67
N GLY A 163 -6.76 22.45 -10.65
CA GLY A 163 -6.02 22.91 -11.82
C GLY A 163 -5.55 21.77 -12.74
N ARG A 164 -5.82 20.51 -12.39
CA ARG A 164 -5.48 19.30 -13.16
C ARG A 164 -3.98 19.19 -13.46
N LEU A 165 -3.15 19.62 -12.52
CA LEU A 165 -1.70 19.48 -12.65
C LEU A 165 -1.29 18.01 -12.56
N THR A 166 -0.30 17.63 -13.36
CA THR A 166 0.32 16.31 -13.25
C THR A 166 1.19 16.27 -11.98
N MET A 167 0.84 15.41 -11.04
CA MET A 167 1.52 15.28 -9.76
C MET A 167 2.26 13.95 -9.66
N LEU A 168 3.53 14.00 -9.25
CA LEU A 168 4.34 12.82 -8.96
C LEU A 168 4.66 12.77 -7.47
N LEU A 169 4.25 11.69 -6.80
CA LEU A 169 4.54 11.47 -5.38
C LEU A 169 5.78 10.57 -5.23
N CYS A 170 6.85 11.11 -4.67
CA CYS A 170 8.12 10.41 -4.46
C CYS A 170 8.42 10.19 -2.97
N GLY A 171 9.12 9.10 -2.65
CA GLY A 171 9.56 8.80 -1.28
C GLY A 171 9.82 7.30 -1.05
N PRO A 172 10.49 6.92 0.06
CA PRO A 172 10.78 5.52 0.37
C PRO A 172 9.51 4.70 0.65
N THR A 173 9.64 3.37 0.71
CA THR A 173 8.53 2.49 1.11
C THR A 173 8.03 2.85 2.50
N GLY A 174 6.71 2.92 2.70
CA GLY A 174 6.11 3.32 3.98
C GLY A 174 6.02 4.84 4.22
N SER A 175 6.54 5.69 3.32
CA SER A 175 6.51 7.16 3.51
C SER A 175 5.14 7.84 3.34
N GLY A 176 4.06 7.07 3.17
CA GLY A 176 2.71 7.63 3.02
C GLY A 176 2.29 8.02 1.61
N LYS A 177 3.04 7.65 0.55
CA LYS A 177 2.68 7.97 -0.86
C LYS A 177 1.23 7.59 -1.20
N THR A 178 0.84 6.33 -1.00
CA THR A 178 -0.53 5.89 -1.30
C THR A 178 -1.57 6.63 -0.44
N THR A 179 -1.23 6.96 0.81
CA THR A 179 -2.09 7.77 1.69
C THR A 179 -2.30 9.18 1.12
N MET A 180 -1.23 9.81 0.62
CA MET A 180 -1.33 11.09 -0.08
C MET A 180 -2.15 10.95 -1.37
N SER A 181 -1.93 9.91 -2.18
CA SER A 181 -2.75 9.64 -3.38
C SER A 181 -4.24 9.58 -3.05
N LYS A 182 -4.63 8.85 -1.98
CA LYS A 182 -6.03 8.78 -1.52
C LYS A 182 -6.58 10.14 -1.13
N THR A 183 -5.77 10.93 -0.44
CA THR A 183 -6.14 12.29 -0.01
C THR A 183 -6.39 13.20 -1.21
N LEU A 184 -5.50 13.15 -2.22
CA LEU A 184 -5.63 13.93 -3.44
C LEU A 184 -6.83 13.47 -4.30
N ILE A 185 -7.04 12.16 -4.43
CA ILE A 185 -8.21 11.60 -5.13
C ILE A 185 -9.50 12.09 -4.48
N ASN A 186 -9.58 12.06 -3.15
CA ASN A 186 -10.75 12.55 -2.41
C ASN A 186 -11.00 14.05 -2.61
N ALA A 187 -10.01 14.82 -3.07
CA ALA A 187 -10.15 16.23 -3.38
C ALA A 187 -10.53 16.52 -4.85
N ILE A 188 -10.50 15.51 -5.73
CA ILE A 188 -10.92 15.67 -7.14
C ILE A 188 -12.43 15.97 -7.18
N PRO A 189 -12.91 16.93 -7.99
CA PRO A 189 -14.33 17.20 -8.12
C PRO A 189 -15.15 15.93 -8.43
N PRO A 190 -16.29 15.68 -7.76
CA PRO A 190 -17.00 14.40 -7.82
C PRO A 190 -17.59 14.07 -9.21
N GLN A 191 -17.71 15.06 -10.09
CA GLN A 191 -18.20 14.89 -11.46
C GLN A 191 -17.13 14.38 -12.44
N GLU A 192 -15.86 14.33 -12.03
CA GLU A 192 -14.79 13.85 -12.91
C GLU A 192 -14.82 12.32 -13.03
N ARG A 193 -14.52 11.82 -14.23
CA ARG A 193 -14.35 10.38 -14.47
C ARG A 193 -12.94 9.95 -14.13
N LEU A 194 -12.80 8.92 -13.31
CA LEU A 194 -11.50 8.41 -12.88
C LEU A 194 -11.20 7.02 -13.43
N ILE A 195 -9.92 6.78 -13.73
CA ILE A 195 -9.39 5.47 -14.07
C ILE A 195 -8.17 5.26 -13.17
N SER A 196 -8.19 4.22 -12.34
CA SER A 196 -7.01 3.79 -11.59
C SER A 196 -6.34 2.62 -12.28
N ILE A 197 -5.01 2.60 -12.24
CA ILE A 197 -4.20 1.46 -12.64
C ILE A 197 -3.36 1.10 -11.43
N GLU A 198 -3.58 -0.08 -10.89
CA GLU A 198 -2.90 -0.57 -9.69
C GLU A 198 -2.54 -2.04 -9.87
N ASP A 199 -1.41 -2.45 -9.33
CA ASP A 199 -1.06 -3.88 -9.19
C ASP A 199 -1.94 -4.53 -8.10
N THR A 200 -2.12 -3.82 -6.99
CA THR A 200 -3.10 -4.15 -5.94
C THR A 200 -4.01 -2.98 -5.66
N LEU A 201 -5.30 -3.27 -5.55
CA LEU A 201 -6.35 -2.31 -5.23
C LEU A 201 -6.13 -1.68 -3.85
N GLU A 202 -5.38 -0.60 -3.79
CA GLU A 202 -5.16 0.16 -2.57
C GLU A 202 -5.98 1.44 -2.55
N LEU A 203 -6.14 2.13 -3.68
CA LEU A 203 -6.80 3.44 -3.75
C LEU A 203 -8.26 3.37 -3.27
N ALA A 204 -8.74 4.46 -2.68
CA ALA A 204 -10.16 4.62 -2.38
C ALA A 204 -10.69 5.71 -3.31
N ILE A 205 -11.67 5.35 -4.15
CA ILE A 205 -12.22 6.25 -5.16
C ILE A 205 -13.69 6.51 -4.80
N PRO A 206 -14.01 7.69 -4.24
CA PRO A 206 -15.38 8.02 -3.85
C PRO A 206 -16.26 8.40 -5.04
N HIS A 207 -15.67 8.67 -6.21
CA HIS A 207 -16.36 9.09 -7.43
C HIS A 207 -17.25 7.98 -7.98
N GLU A 208 -18.50 8.30 -8.33
CA GLU A 208 -19.43 7.33 -8.93
C GLU A 208 -18.93 6.85 -10.31
N ASN A 209 -18.43 7.77 -11.13
CA ASN A 209 -17.94 7.49 -12.47
C ASN A 209 -16.46 7.07 -12.46
N HIS A 210 -16.16 5.82 -12.09
CA HIS A 210 -14.79 5.32 -12.07
C HIS A 210 -14.61 3.90 -12.62
N VAL A 211 -13.37 3.57 -12.99
CA VAL A 211 -12.92 2.22 -13.36
C VAL A 211 -11.68 1.86 -12.54
N ARG A 212 -11.60 0.62 -12.06
CA ARG A 212 -10.45 0.05 -11.34
C ARG A 212 -10.03 -1.28 -11.91
#